data_AF-A0A2D6AVS9-F1
#
_entry.id   AF-A0A2D6AVS9-F1
#
_cell.length_a   1.000
_cell.length_b   1.000
_cell.length_c   1.000
_cell.angle_alpha   90.00
_cell.angle_beta   90.00
_cell.angle_gamma   90.00
#
_symmetry.space_group_name_H-M   'P 1'
#
loop_
_entity.id
_entity.type
_entity.pdbx_description
1 polymer ?
#
loop_
_entity_poly.entity_id
_entity_poly.type
_entity_poly.pdbx_seq_one_letter_code
_entity_poly.pdbx_strand_id
1 'polypeptide(L)'
;MPNIEFKEGPFITKMHEFKYSETDVGVRKDQEYFTYRLDNKKTEHRLKSNSELIVRKLKSMIEQYKKAKPDIARDGYPKEVFPSSKNLNFKNKFIKRIFAKSVLREQAPIVEVESVTNAKSYIFVTIDWQIGGTVKSAELFNKKSLLKVKNRMPELLIQIPLLQLHESKFSDEVSNRRLLRADMYAQTNAESSG
;
A
#
# COMPACT_ATOMS: atom_id res chain seq x y z
N MET A 1 -39.00 7.98 5.48
CA MET A 1 -37.75 8.77 5.43
C MET A 1 -36.70 8.05 6.25
N PRO A 2 -35.44 7.99 5.82
CA PRO A 2 -34.37 7.35 6.60
C PRO A 2 -34.18 8.06 7.94
N ASN A 3 -33.82 7.30 8.98
CA ASN A 3 -33.61 7.85 10.32
C ASN A 3 -32.24 8.55 10.42
N ILE A 4 -32.20 9.64 11.18
CA ILE A 4 -30.97 10.39 11.45
C ILE A 4 -30.25 9.70 12.61
N GLU A 5 -29.05 9.17 12.37
CA GLU A 5 -28.21 8.59 13.43
C GLU A 5 -27.43 9.66 14.16
N PHE A 6 -26.91 10.64 13.41
CA PHE A 6 -26.01 11.65 13.95
C PHE A 6 -26.17 12.99 13.25
N LYS A 7 -26.05 14.07 14.03
CA LYS A 7 -26.14 15.45 13.58
C LYS A 7 -24.91 16.23 14.04
N GLU A 8 -24.21 16.85 13.10
CA GLU A 8 -23.04 17.70 13.34
C GLU A 8 -23.30 19.13 12.88
N GLY A 9 -22.83 20.12 13.65
CA GLY A 9 -22.90 21.55 13.33
C GLY A 9 -23.41 22.41 14.49
N PRO A 10 -23.76 23.70 14.24
CA PRO A 10 -23.80 24.34 12.93
C PRO A 10 -22.40 24.62 12.36
N PHE A 11 -22.29 24.53 11.05
CA PHE A 11 -21.12 24.94 10.27
C PHE A 11 -21.49 26.12 9.37
N ILE A 12 -20.48 26.86 8.91
CA ILE A 12 -20.67 28.01 8.02
C ILE A 12 -20.21 27.66 6.60
N THR A 13 -21.04 27.94 5.59
CA THR A 13 -20.70 27.72 4.18
C THR A 13 -19.60 28.67 3.71
N LYS A 14 -18.65 28.14 2.93
CA LYS A 14 -17.68 28.97 2.19
C LYS A 14 -18.17 29.25 0.77
N MET A 15 -17.67 30.33 0.18
CA MET A 15 -17.99 30.70 -1.21
C MET A 15 -17.62 29.55 -2.16
N HIS A 16 -18.56 29.19 -3.06
CA HIS A 16 -18.46 28.08 -4.02
C HIS A 16 -18.24 26.68 -3.43
N GLU A 17 -18.42 26.51 -2.11
CA GLU A 17 -18.25 25.19 -1.49
C GLU A 17 -19.43 24.25 -1.75
N PHE A 18 -20.64 24.79 -1.83
CA PHE A 18 -21.86 24.03 -1.98
C PHE A 18 -22.71 24.55 -3.16
N LYS A 19 -23.55 23.67 -3.69
CA LYS A 19 -24.66 23.99 -4.58
C LYS A 19 -25.95 23.38 -4.02
N TYR A 20 -27.10 23.93 -4.38
CA TYR A 20 -28.38 23.31 -4.04
C TYR A 20 -28.49 21.95 -4.73
N SER A 21 -29.20 20.99 -4.13
CA SER A 21 -29.35 19.67 -4.75
C SER A 21 -30.30 19.68 -5.95
N GLU A 22 -31.34 20.52 -5.89
CA GLU A 22 -32.38 20.60 -6.93
C GLU A 22 -32.00 21.57 -8.05
N THR A 23 -31.11 22.52 -7.79
CA THR A 23 -30.67 23.52 -8.76
C THR A 23 -29.15 23.54 -8.82
N ASP A 24 -28.56 23.74 -10.00
CA ASP A 24 -27.09 23.85 -10.12
C ASP A 24 -26.54 25.21 -9.59
N VAL A 25 -27.38 25.95 -8.86
CA VAL A 25 -27.06 27.26 -8.29
C VAL A 25 -26.15 27.08 -7.06
N GLY A 26 -25.09 27.89 -7.01
CA GLY A 26 -24.17 27.90 -5.87
C GLY A 26 -24.80 28.48 -4.60
N VAL A 27 -24.54 27.84 -3.47
CA VAL A 27 -24.94 28.33 -2.14
C VAL A 27 -24.07 29.53 -1.78
N ARG A 28 -24.68 30.55 -1.16
CA ARG A 28 -23.96 31.76 -0.74
C ARG A 28 -23.02 31.42 0.42
N LYS A 29 -21.98 32.24 0.59
CA LYS A 29 -21.11 32.18 1.77
C LYS A 29 -21.89 32.59 3.03
N ASP A 30 -21.35 32.23 4.19
CA ASP A 30 -21.82 32.69 5.50
C ASP A 30 -23.23 32.19 5.88
N GLN A 31 -23.70 31.09 5.28
CA GLN A 31 -24.95 30.43 5.65
C GLN A 31 -24.69 29.26 6.60
N GLU A 32 -25.50 29.14 7.65
CA GLU A 32 -25.40 28.03 8.59
C GLU A 32 -25.99 26.74 8.01
N TYR A 33 -25.29 25.62 8.17
CA TYR A 33 -25.76 24.30 7.76
C TYR A 33 -25.41 23.22 8.79
N PHE A 34 -26.14 22.12 8.73
CA PHE A 34 -25.88 20.91 9.51
C PHE A 34 -25.55 19.76 8.59
N THR A 35 -24.71 18.86 9.08
CA THR A 35 -24.41 17.58 8.43
C THR A 35 -25.16 16.47 9.16
N TYR A 36 -25.90 15.66 8.42
CA TYR A 36 -26.69 14.55 8.92
C TYR A 36 -26.10 13.24 8.41
N ARG A 37 -25.78 12.31 9.30
CA ARG A 37 -25.47 10.92 8.94
C ARG A 37 -26.73 10.09 9.12
N LEU A 38 -27.17 9.49 8.02
CA LEU A 38 -28.35 8.63 7.95
C LEU A 38 -28.00 7.18 8.26
N ASP A 39 -29.00 6.39 8.64
CA ASP A 39 -28.94 4.93 8.86
C ASP A 39 -28.27 4.13 7.72
N ASN A 40 -28.48 4.56 6.48
CA ASN A 40 -27.87 3.98 5.29
C ASN A 40 -26.41 4.42 5.06
N LYS A 41 -25.78 5.03 6.08
CA LYS A 41 -24.41 5.59 6.06
C LYS A 41 -24.20 6.72 5.05
N LYS A 42 -25.26 7.29 4.48
CA LYS A 42 -25.17 8.50 3.64
C LYS A 42 -25.03 9.73 4.51
N THR A 43 -24.35 10.72 3.95
CA THR A 43 -24.17 12.04 4.56
C THR A 43 -24.96 13.07 3.75
N GLU A 44 -25.86 13.78 4.41
CA GLU A 44 -26.60 14.91 3.84
C GLU A 44 -26.18 16.21 4.51
N HIS A 45 -26.13 17.30 3.74
CA HIS A 45 -25.92 18.64 4.28
C HIS A 45 -27.18 19.46 4.06
N ARG A 46 -27.73 20.10 5.11
CA ARG A 46 -28.92 20.93 4.97
C ARG A 46 -28.72 22.30 5.61
N LEU A 47 -29.20 23.34 4.94
CA LEU A 47 -29.20 24.70 5.47
C LEU A 47 -30.09 24.79 6.71
N LYS A 48 -29.66 25.56 7.71
CA LYS A 48 -30.45 25.80 8.93
C LYS A 48 -31.69 26.65 8.65
N SER A 49 -31.62 27.57 7.70
CA SER A 49 -32.69 28.54 7.41
C SER A 49 -33.95 27.90 6.83
N ASN A 50 -33.79 27.03 5.83
CA ASN A 50 -34.90 26.48 5.05
C ASN A 50 -34.85 24.94 4.93
N SER A 51 -33.90 24.28 5.59
CA SER A 51 -33.69 22.83 5.51
C SER A 51 -33.43 22.28 4.11
N GLU A 52 -33.08 23.15 3.14
CA GLU A 52 -32.77 22.73 1.78
C GLU A 52 -31.49 21.88 1.75
N LEU A 53 -31.52 20.83 0.93
CA LEU A 53 -30.39 19.94 0.72
C LEU A 53 -29.33 20.64 -0.14
N ILE A 54 -28.10 20.68 0.37
CA ILE A 54 -26.94 21.23 -0.32
C ILE A 54 -25.90 20.15 -0.56
N VAL A 55 -25.26 20.20 -1.72
CA VAL A 55 -24.25 19.23 -2.17
C VAL A 55 -22.91 19.94 -2.30
N ARG A 56 -21.87 19.37 -1.69
CA ARG A 56 -20.53 19.93 -1.76
C ARG A 56 -20.01 19.86 -3.20
N LYS A 57 -19.57 20.99 -3.75
CA LYS A 57 -18.84 21.01 -5.03
C LYS A 57 -17.52 20.27 -4.83
N LEU A 58 -17.26 19.27 -5.67
CA LEU A 58 -16.05 18.44 -5.61
C LEU A 58 -14.80 19.35 -5.68
N LYS A 59 -14.06 19.44 -4.57
CA LYS A 59 -12.91 20.36 -4.40
C LYS A 59 -11.66 19.92 -5.16
N SER A 60 -11.60 18.68 -5.60
CA SER A 60 -10.40 18.14 -6.20
C SER A 60 -10.51 18.16 -7.72
N MET A 61 -9.65 18.95 -8.39
CA MET A 61 -9.43 18.85 -9.85
C MET A 61 -9.24 17.40 -10.29
N ILE A 62 -8.63 16.57 -9.43
CA ILE A 62 -8.43 15.14 -9.67
C ILE A 62 -9.77 14.40 -9.72
N GLU A 63 -10.74 14.70 -8.85
CA GLU A 63 -12.07 14.10 -8.84
C GLU A 63 -12.91 14.49 -10.07
N GLN A 64 -12.83 15.75 -10.49
CA GLN A 64 -13.46 16.23 -11.72
C GLN A 64 -12.85 15.52 -12.94
N TYR A 65 -11.53 15.38 -12.98
CA TYR A 65 -10.84 14.62 -14.01
C TYR A 65 -11.19 13.12 -13.99
N LYS A 66 -11.35 12.50 -12.79
CA LYS A 66 -11.79 11.09 -12.68
C LYS A 66 -13.18 10.89 -13.30
N LYS A 67 -14.09 11.84 -13.13
CA LYS A 67 -15.46 11.77 -13.67
C LYS A 67 -15.52 12.06 -15.17
N ALA A 68 -14.68 12.96 -15.68
CA ALA A 68 -14.70 13.35 -17.09
C ALA A 68 -14.13 12.27 -18.03
N LYS A 69 -13.25 11.39 -17.52
CA LYS A 69 -12.64 10.30 -18.30
C LYS A 69 -12.61 8.99 -17.49
N PRO A 70 -13.77 8.35 -17.27
CA PRO A 70 -13.86 7.09 -16.52
C PRO A 70 -13.14 5.93 -17.23
N ASP A 71 -13.05 5.98 -18.55
CA ASP A 71 -12.51 4.89 -19.39
C ASP A 71 -10.99 4.99 -19.67
N ILE A 72 -10.30 6.03 -19.18
CA ILE A 72 -8.83 6.04 -19.22
C ILE A 72 -8.35 5.10 -18.12
N ALA A 73 -7.95 3.89 -18.52
CA ALA A 73 -7.11 3.01 -17.72
C ALA A 73 -5.86 3.80 -17.30
N ARG A 74 -5.82 4.23 -16.04
CA ARG A 74 -4.67 4.95 -15.49
C ARG A 74 -3.51 3.98 -15.44
N ASP A 75 -2.33 4.45 -15.81
CA ASP A 75 -1.10 3.69 -15.59
C ASP A 75 -0.99 3.40 -14.08
N GLY A 76 -1.05 2.11 -13.74
CA GLY A 76 -0.85 1.67 -12.37
C GLY A 76 0.62 1.82 -12.05
N TYR A 77 0.98 2.75 -11.18
CA TYR A 77 2.35 2.80 -10.68
C TYR A 77 2.63 1.52 -9.89
N PRO A 78 3.79 0.89 -10.10
CA PRO A 78 4.11 -0.33 -9.39
C PRO A 78 4.23 -0.02 -7.89
N LYS A 79 3.67 -0.90 -7.07
CA LYS A 79 3.69 -0.78 -5.62
C LYS A 79 4.88 -1.55 -5.08
N GLU A 80 5.77 -0.86 -4.38
CA GLU A 80 6.95 -1.46 -3.76
C GLU A 80 6.56 -2.42 -2.65
N VAL A 81 7.32 -3.51 -2.54
CA VAL A 81 7.17 -4.52 -1.49
C VAL A 81 8.52 -4.88 -0.89
N PHE A 82 8.51 -5.17 0.41
CA PHE A 82 9.68 -5.64 1.15
C PHE A 82 9.35 -7.03 1.72
N PRO A 83 9.86 -8.12 1.13
CA PRO A 83 9.63 -9.46 1.64
C PRO A 83 10.11 -9.56 3.08
N SER A 84 9.24 -10.04 3.97
CA SER A 84 9.56 -10.30 5.37
C SER A 84 9.31 -11.77 5.68
N SER A 85 9.93 -12.31 6.74
CA SER A 85 9.75 -13.72 7.14
C SER A 85 8.28 -14.11 7.34
N LYS A 86 7.43 -13.18 7.79
CA LYS A 86 5.98 -13.39 7.94
C LYS A 86 5.26 -13.61 6.61
N ASN A 87 5.79 -13.05 5.53
CA ASN A 87 5.20 -13.11 4.19
C ASN A 87 5.76 -14.29 3.37
N LEU A 88 6.78 -14.99 3.88
CA LEU A 88 7.42 -16.12 3.22
C LEU A 88 6.84 -17.43 3.72
N ASN A 89 6.12 -18.14 2.85
CA ASN A 89 5.66 -19.48 3.13
C ASN A 89 6.74 -20.50 2.73
N PHE A 90 7.65 -20.84 3.65
CA PHE A 90 8.74 -21.79 3.38
C PHE A 90 8.28 -23.20 2.99
N LYS A 91 7.01 -23.57 3.25
CA LYS A 91 6.42 -24.80 2.70
C LYS A 91 6.41 -24.77 1.17
N ASN A 92 6.17 -23.59 0.60
CA ASN A 92 6.34 -23.32 -0.82
C ASN A 92 7.82 -22.98 -1.04
N LYS A 93 8.62 -23.99 -1.37
CA LYS A 93 10.09 -23.87 -1.56
C LYS A 93 10.52 -22.80 -2.56
N PHE A 94 9.60 -22.27 -3.36
CA PHE A 94 9.84 -21.27 -4.38
C PHE A 94 8.86 -20.11 -4.26
N ILE A 95 9.33 -18.91 -4.58
CA ILE A 95 8.54 -17.69 -4.70
C ILE A 95 8.83 -17.02 -6.04
N LYS A 96 7.88 -16.21 -6.51
CA LYS A 96 8.12 -15.28 -7.62
C LYS A 96 8.48 -13.92 -7.07
N ARG A 97 9.55 -13.33 -7.59
CA ARG A 97 9.98 -11.97 -7.28
C ARG A 97 9.87 -11.13 -8.54
N ILE A 98 9.32 -9.93 -8.43
CA ILE A 98 9.14 -9.02 -9.55
C ILE A 98 9.90 -7.75 -9.23
N PHE A 99 10.77 -7.32 -10.14
CA PHE A 99 11.57 -6.11 -9.98
C PHE A 99 11.19 -5.10 -11.05
N ALA A 100 11.19 -3.83 -10.67
CA ALA A 100 10.94 -2.71 -11.54
C ALA A 100 12.10 -1.71 -11.48
N LYS A 101 12.45 -1.14 -12.64
CA LYS A 101 13.36 0.00 -12.76
C LYS A 101 12.72 1.05 -13.65
N SER A 102 12.68 2.30 -13.18
CA SER A 102 12.15 3.41 -13.98
C SER A 102 13.08 3.71 -15.15
N VAL A 103 12.54 3.81 -16.38
CA VAL A 103 13.30 4.22 -17.58
C VAL A 103 13.45 5.72 -17.72
N LEU A 104 12.65 6.49 -16.95
CA LEU A 104 12.65 7.96 -17.00
C LEU A 104 13.88 8.58 -16.32
N ARG A 105 14.61 7.79 -15.51
CA ARG A 105 15.80 8.23 -14.79
C ARG A 105 16.87 7.15 -14.93
N GLU A 106 18.02 7.52 -15.48
CA GLU A 106 19.12 6.59 -15.76
C GLU A 106 19.64 5.90 -14.49
N GLN A 107 19.67 6.64 -13.38
CA GLN A 107 20.10 6.18 -12.05
C GLN A 107 18.93 5.79 -11.13
N ALA A 108 17.76 5.41 -11.68
CA ALA A 108 16.66 4.94 -10.85
C ALA A 108 17.07 3.68 -10.06
N PRO A 109 16.72 3.59 -8.76
CA PRO A 109 16.91 2.36 -7.99
C PRO A 109 16.04 1.24 -8.56
N ILE A 110 16.51 0.01 -8.41
CA ILE A 110 15.71 -1.18 -8.67
C ILE A 110 14.92 -1.49 -7.40
N VAL A 111 13.62 -1.67 -7.56
CA VAL A 111 12.70 -1.94 -6.45
C VAL A 111 11.95 -3.24 -6.70
N GLU A 112 11.69 -4.00 -5.64
CA GLU A 112 10.82 -5.17 -5.70
C GLU A 112 9.36 -4.72 -5.60
N VAL A 113 8.50 -5.29 -6.43
CA VAL A 113 7.12 -4.82 -6.61
C VAL A 113 6.12 -5.97 -6.53
N GLU A 114 4.88 -5.66 -6.14
CA GLU A 114 3.82 -6.66 -5.94
C GLU A 114 3.42 -7.37 -7.25
N SER A 115 3.30 -6.60 -8.34
CA SER A 115 2.87 -7.11 -9.65
C SER A 115 3.41 -6.26 -10.79
N VAL A 116 3.50 -6.86 -11.99
CA VAL A 116 3.75 -6.12 -13.22
C VAL A 116 2.54 -5.24 -13.53
N THR A 117 2.78 -3.99 -13.92
CA THR A 117 1.73 -3.05 -14.32
C THR A 117 1.86 -2.69 -15.81
N ASN A 118 0.90 -1.93 -16.32
CA ASN A 118 0.91 -1.38 -17.68
C ASN A 118 1.81 -0.13 -17.84
N ALA A 119 2.50 0.30 -16.77
CA ALA A 119 3.30 1.51 -16.77
C ALA A 119 4.52 1.38 -17.71
N LYS A 120 4.47 2.04 -18.86
CA LYS A 120 5.55 2.06 -19.86
C LYS A 120 6.81 2.78 -19.38
N SER A 121 6.71 3.55 -18.30
CA SER A 121 7.82 4.22 -17.63
C SER A 121 8.71 3.27 -16.81
N TYR A 122 8.42 1.97 -16.79
CA TYR A 122 9.18 0.96 -16.05
C TYR A 122 9.56 -0.23 -16.92
N ILE A 123 10.75 -0.76 -16.69
CA ILE A 123 11.15 -2.10 -17.12
C ILE A 123 10.86 -3.05 -15.98
N PHE A 124 10.19 -4.16 -16.29
CA PHE A 124 9.89 -5.21 -15.34
C PHE A 124 10.65 -6.50 -15.67
N VAL A 125 11.13 -7.18 -14.63
CA VAL A 125 11.66 -8.53 -14.72
C VAL A 125 11.09 -9.40 -13.61
N THR A 126 10.77 -10.64 -13.94
CA THR A 126 10.26 -11.63 -12.99
C THR A 126 11.26 -12.76 -12.90
N ILE A 127 11.59 -13.15 -11.67
CA ILE A 127 12.47 -14.29 -11.41
C ILE A 127 11.80 -15.27 -10.44
N ASP A 128 12.00 -16.55 -10.69
CA ASP A 128 11.69 -17.59 -9.72
C ASP A 128 12.84 -17.71 -8.72
N TRP A 129 12.52 -17.78 -7.44
CA TRP A 129 13.48 -17.74 -6.35
C TRP A 129 13.22 -18.88 -5.37
N GLN A 130 14.24 -19.69 -5.11
CA GLN A 130 14.19 -20.78 -4.15
C GLN A 130 14.49 -20.26 -2.74
N ILE A 131 13.54 -20.47 -1.82
CA ILE A 131 13.61 -20.05 -0.41
C ILE A 131 13.71 -21.21 0.58
N GLY A 132 13.59 -22.47 0.14
CA GLY A 132 13.72 -23.63 1.01
C GLY A 132 14.45 -24.81 0.36
N GLY A 133 14.76 -25.82 1.18
CA GLY A 133 15.58 -26.97 0.79
C GLY A 133 17.06 -26.79 1.16
N THR A 134 17.95 -27.51 0.47
CA THR A 134 19.38 -27.41 0.79
C THR A 134 19.97 -26.09 0.28
N VAL A 135 20.83 -25.44 1.08
CA VAL A 135 21.50 -24.18 0.74
C VAL A 135 22.17 -24.23 -0.64
N LYS A 136 22.92 -25.30 -0.93
CA LYS A 136 23.63 -25.47 -2.22
C LYS A 136 22.68 -25.52 -3.42
N SER A 137 21.53 -26.17 -3.27
CA SER A 137 20.47 -26.18 -4.31
C SER A 137 19.94 -24.77 -4.55
N ALA A 138 19.59 -24.06 -3.47
CA ALA A 138 19.01 -22.73 -3.56
C ALA A 138 19.99 -21.74 -4.19
N GLU A 139 21.27 -21.77 -3.81
CA GLU A 139 22.32 -20.95 -4.41
C GLU A 139 22.44 -21.16 -5.92
N LEU A 140 22.50 -22.43 -6.35
CA LEU A 140 22.66 -22.77 -7.76
C LEU A 140 21.41 -22.38 -8.57
N PHE A 141 20.22 -22.62 -8.02
CA PHE A 141 18.95 -22.26 -8.65
C PHE A 141 18.82 -20.73 -8.77
N ASN A 142 19.01 -20.00 -7.67
CA ASN A 142 18.88 -18.55 -7.63
C ASN A 142 19.90 -17.86 -8.53
N LYS A 143 21.14 -18.37 -8.59
CA LYS A 143 22.15 -17.90 -9.54
C LYS A 143 21.69 -18.07 -10.98
N LYS A 144 21.16 -19.24 -11.34
CA LYS A 144 20.62 -19.49 -12.68
C LYS A 144 19.44 -18.57 -13.01
N SER A 145 18.54 -18.33 -12.05
CA SER A 145 17.41 -17.42 -12.21
C SER A 145 17.86 -15.97 -12.46
N LEU A 146 18.85 -15.46 -11.73
CA LEU A 146 19.39 -14.11 -11.98
C LEU A 146 20.07 -13.99 -13.34
N LEU A 147 20.79 -15.02 -13.77
CA LEU A 147 21.45 -15.01 -15.07
C LEU A 147 20.45 -14.90 -16.24
N LYS A 148 19.22 -15.40 -16.09
CA LYS A 148 18.16 -15.27 -17.12
C LYS A 148 17.75 -13.81 -17.38
N VAL A 149 17.87 -12.94 -16.38
CA VAL A 149 17.45 -11.53 -16.50
C VAL A 149 18.62 -10.56 -16.73
N LYS A 150 19.85 -11.08 -16.85
CA LYS A 150 21.08 -10.29 -17.04
C LYS A 150 20.98 -9.27 -18.17
N ASN A 151 20.36 -9.63 -19.28
CA ASN A 151 20.27 -8.74 -20.45
C ASN A 151 19.27 -7.60 -20.27
N ARG A 152 18.30 -7.72 -19.36
CA ARG A 152 17.26 -6.70 -19.13
C ARG A 152 17.53 -5.84 -17.90
N MET A 153 18.16 -6.40 -16.88
CA MET A 153 18.45 -5.72 -15.62
C MET A 153 19.73 -6.30 -14.99
N PRO A 154 20.91 -6.01 -15.58
CA PRO A 154 22.18 -6.60 -15.17
C PRO A 154 22.57 -6.28 -13.73
N GLU A 155 22.14 -5.14 -13.19
CA GLU A 155 22.50 -4.67 -11.85
C GLU A 155 21.93 -5.58 -10.74
N LEU A 156 20.87 -6.34 -11.03
CA LEU A 156 20.30 -7.32 -10.10
C LEU A 156 21.31 -8.39 -9.66
N LEU A 157 22.25 -8.75 -10.54
CA LEU A 157 23.28 -9.75 -10.25
C LEU A 157 24.20 -9.33 -9.10
N ILE A 158 24.34 -8.02 -8.88
CA ILE A 158 25.22 -7.44 -7.86
C ILE A 158 24.41 -7.10 -6.61
N GLN A 159 23.17 -6.63 -6.77
CA GLN A 159 22.35 -6.12 -5.68
C GLN A 159 21.70 -7.20 -4.82
N ILE A 160 21.46 -8.41 -5.36
CA ILE A 160 20.69 -9.44 -4.65
C ILE A 160 21.59 -10.60 -4.21
N PRO A 161 21.81 -10.79 -2.89
CA PRO A 161 22.48 -11.97 -2.37
C PRO A 161 21.68 -13.24 -2.70
N LEU A 162 22.36 -14.29 -3.18
CA LEU A 162 21.72 -15.54 -3.64
C LEU A 162 20.87 -16.26 -2.58
N LEU A 163 21.16 -16.03 -1.30
CA LEU A 163 20.47 -16.67 -0.17
C LEU A 163 19.63 -15.69 0.65
N GLN A 164 19.37 -14.47 0.16
CA GLN A 164 18.74 -13.37 0.91
C GLN A 164 17.47 -13.78 1.67
N LEU A 165 16.63 -14.64 1.06
CA LEU A 165 15.32 -15.06 1.60
C LEU A 165 15.26 -16.56 1.92
N HIS A 166 16.41 -17.23 2.03
CA HIS A 166 16.44 -18.67 2.31
C HIS A 166 16.05 -18.97 3.76
N GLU A 167 15.33 -20.06 4.01
CA GLU A 167 14.83 -20.46 5.34
C GLU A 167 15.91 -20.51 6.42
N SER A 168 17.13 -20.90 6.04
CA SER A 168 18.29 -20.94 6.95
C SER A 168 18.69 -19.58 7.51
N LYS A 169 18.30 -18.47 6.87
CA LYS A 169 18.55 -17.11 7.39
C LYS A 169 17.56 -16.73 8.51
N PHE A 170 16.45 -17.46 8.62
CA PHE A 170 15.38 -17.18 9.57
C PHE A 170 15.33 -18.19 10.72
N SER A 171 15.90 -19.39 10.54
CA SER A 171 16.05 -20.38 11.61
C SER A 171 16.90 -19.85 12.77
N ASP A 172 17.94 -19.09 12.47
CA ASP A 172 18.89 -18.58 13.47
C ASP A 172 18.30 -17.42 14.29
N GLU A 173 17.41 -16.62 13.69
CA GLU A 173 16.72 -15.53 14.40
C GLU A 173 15.75 -16.04 15.48
N VAL A 174 15.09 -17.17 15.24
CA VAL A 174 14.18 -17.79 16.21
C VAL A 174 14.95 -18.40 17.37
N SER A 175 16.08 -19.06 17.10
CA SER A 175 16.95 -19.63 18.12
C SER A 175 17.61 -18.56 19.00
N ASN A 176 18.14 -17.49 18.40
CA ASN A 176 18.76 -16.39 19.16
C ASN A 176 17.74 -15.62 20.01
N ARG A 177 16.51 -15.42 19.54
CA ARG A 177 15.45 -14.81 20.37
C ARG A 177 15.00 -15.68 21.54
N ARG A 178 15.06 -17.01 21.38
CA ARG A 178 14.76 -17.95 22.47
C ARG A 178 15.85 -17.94 23.53
N LEU A 179 17.12 -17.92 23.11
CA LEU A 179 18.27 -17.80 24.02
C LEU A 179 18.24 -16.48 24.80
N LEU A 180 18.05 -15.35 24.12
CA LEU A 180 17.96 -14.03 24.77
C LEU A 180 16.82 -13.92 25.79
N ARG A 181 15.67 -14.56 25.51
CA ARG A 181 14.56 -14.60 26.48
C ARG A 181 14.88 -15.50 27.67
N ALA A 182 15.49 -16.65 27.43
CA ALA A 182 15.87 -17.58 28.50
C ALA A 182 16.87 -16.93 29.47
N ASP A 183 17.86 -16.20 28.96
CA ASP A 183 18.84 -15.48 29.78
C ASP A 183 18.19 -14.36 30.60
N MET A 184 17.25 -13.61 30.01
CA MET A 184 16.48 -12.58 30.73
C MET A 184 15.66 -13.15 31.89
N TYR A 185 15.01 -14.29 31.70
CA TYR A 185 14.23 -14.97 32.76
C TYR A 185 15.15 -15.57 33.83
N ALA A 186 16.34 -16.05 33.46
CA ALA A 186 17.33 -16.54 34.41
C ALA A 186 17.88 -15.40 35.30
N GLN A 187 18.14 -14.23 34.73
CA GLN A 187 18.60 -13.05 35.48
C GLN A 187 17.54 -12.50 36.45
N THR A 188 16.28 -12.41 36.03
CA THR A 188 15.19 -11.92 36.90
C THR A 188 14.91 -12.84 38.09
N ASN A 189 15.08 -14.16 37.94
CA ASN A 189 14.93 -15.11 39.04
C ASN A 189 16.13 -15.11 40.02
N ALA A 190 17.33 -14.78 39.53
CA ALA A 190 18.53 -14.65 40.36
C ALA A 190 18.49 -13.38 41.24
N GLU A 191 17.98 -12.27 40.72
CA GLU A 191 17.85 -11.00 41.46
C GLU A 191 16.72 -10.99 42.49
N SER A 192 15.76 -11.91 42.39
CA SER A 192 14.64 -12.04 43.35
C SER A 192 14.88 -13.09 44.45
N SER A 193 16.05 -13.74 44.44
CA SER A 193 16.45 -14.78 45.40
C SER A 193 17.62 -14.38 46.32
N GLY A 194 18.08 -13.13 46.25
CA GLY A 194 19.12 -12.56 47.12
C GLY A 194 18.62 -11.33 47.87
#